data_AF-A0A662GD34-F1
#
_entry.id   AF-A0A662GD34-F1
#
_cell.length_a   1.000
_cell.length_b   1.000
_cell.length_c   1.000
_cell.angle_alpha   90.00
_cell.angle_beta   90.00
_cell.angle_gamma   90.00
#
_symmetry.space_group_name_H-M   'P 1'
#
loop_
_entity.id
_entity.type
_entity.pdbx_description
1 polymer ?
#
loop_
_entity_poly.entity_id
_entity_poly.type
_entity_poly.pdbx_seq_one_letter_code
_entity_poly.pdbx_strand_id
1 'polypeptide(L)' 'MSKFLCKYVNCDRPAVIIIMFNEMEYPLCRRHWNKLEDVLTKISLKRGEASLNSIKVRKERGRIRFIVSREKKSK' A
#
# COMPACT_ATOMS: atom_id res chain seq x y z
N MET A 1 -3.74 -24.90 2.44
CA MET A 1 -3.19 -23.53 2.43
C MET A 1 -4.32 -22.54 2.65
N SER A 2 -4.34 -21.85 3.78
CA SER A 2 -5.31 -20.77 4.03
C SER A 2 -5.07 -19.65 3.03
N LYS A 3 -5.97 -19.47 2.04
CA LYS A 3 -5.88 -18.39 1.08
C LYS A 3 -6.22 -17.09 1.80
N PHE A 4 -5.21 -16.30 2.15
CA PHE A 4 -5.44 -14.96 2.71
C PHE A 4 -6.20 -14.08 1.70
N LEU A 5 -7.16 -13.29 2.17
CA LEU A 5 -7.85 -12.31 1.35
C LEU A 5 -7.16 -10.94 1.43
N CYS A 6 -7.24 -10.17 0.35
CA CYS A 6 -6.69 -8.84 0.32
C CYS A 6 -7.32 -7.94 1.41
N LYS A 7 -6.49 -7.39 2.29
CA LYS A 7 -6.90 -6.43 3.33
C LYS A 7 -7.05 -5.00 2.81
N TYR A 8 -7.08 -4.76 1.49
CA TYR A 8 -7.41 -3.44 0.98
C TYR A 8 -8.91 -3.16 1.13
N VAL A 9 -9.28 -1.91 1.39
CA VAL A 9 -10.70 -1.50 1.48
C VAL A 9 -11.47 -1.87 0.21
N ASN A 10 -12.68 -2.42 0.37
CA ASN A 10 -13.54 -2.88 -0.74
C ASN A 10 -12.84 -3.88 -1.69
N CYS A 11 -11.99 -4.76 -1.16
CA CYS A 11 -11.39 -5.86 -1.90
C CYS A 11 -11.57 -7.19 -1.17
N ASP A 12 -11.76 -8.25 -1.95
CA ASP A 12 -11.98 -9.63 -1.53
C ASP A 12 -11.18 -10.61 -2.41
N ARG A 13 -10.30 -10.08 -3.28
CA ARG A 13 -9.45 -10.90 -4.15
C ARG A 13 -8.44 -11.70 -3.33
N PRO A 14 -8.02 -12.90 -3.80
CA PRO A 14 -6.94 -13.65 -3.18
C PRO A 14 -5.67 -12.80 -3.05
N ALA A 15 -5.07 -12.83 -1.86
CA ALA A 15 -3.77 -12.22 -1.65
C ALA A 15 -2.68 -13.07 -2.31
N VAL A 16 -1.67 -12.37 -2.82
CA VAL A 16 -0.49 -12.98 -3.46
C VAL A 16 0.80 -12.60 -2.72
N ILE A 17 0.75 -11.56 -1.87
CA ILE A 17 1.87 -11.07 -1.08
C ILE A 17 1.35 -10.55 0.26
N ILE A 18 2.18 -10.59 1.29
CA ILE A 18 1.93 -9.99 2.60
C ILE A 18 2.97 -8.90 2.80
N ILE A 19 2.52 -7.68 3.09
CA ILE A 19 3.42 -6.59 3.49
C ILE A 19 3.37 -6.41 5.01
N MET A 20 4.49 -6.00 5.58
CA MET A 20 4.55 -5.55 6.98
C MET A 20 4.48 -4.03 7.03
N PHE A 21 3.57 -3.49 7.83
CA PHE A 21 3.45 -2.07 8.08
C PHE A 21 3.11 -1.85 9.56
N ASN A 22 3.93 -1.08 10.27
CA ASN A 22 3.84 -0.91 11.74
C ASN A 22 3.67 -2.25 12.46
N GLU A 23 4.56 -3.22 12.16
CA GLU A 23 4.59 -4.56 12.77
C GLU A 23 3.31 -5.39 12.53
N MET A 24 2.40 -4.92 11.67
CA MET A 24 1.18 -5.63 11.29
C MET A 24 1.27 -6.16 9.86
N GLU A 25 0.74 -7.36 9.66
CA GLU A 25 0.65 -8.02 8.37
C GLU A 25 -0.61 -7.60 7.60
N TYR A 26 -0.38 -7.17 6.36
CA TYR A 26 -1.42 -6.83 5.40
C TYR A 26 -1.28 -7.63 4.11
N PRO A 27 -2.06 -8.70 3.96
CA PRO A 27 -2.15 -9.43 2.70
C PRO A 27 -2.74 -8.55 1.59
N LEU A 28 -2.11 -8.54 0.42
CA LEU A 28 -2.52 -7.78 -0.76
C LEU A 28 -2.67 -8.68 -1.98
N CYS A 29 -3.67 -8.41 -2.81
CA CYS A 29 -3.77 -9.01 -4.13
C CYS A 29 -2.84 -8.30 -5.12
N ARG A 30 -2.57 -8.94 -6.27
CA ARG A 30 -1.67 -8.39 -7.32
C ARG A 30 -2.03 -6.95 -7.71
N ARG A 31 -3.33 -6.62 -7.81
CA ARG A 31 -3.79 -5.27 -8.16
C ARG A 31 -3.37 -4.21 -7.14
N HIS A 32 -3.54 -4.50 -5.85
CA HIS A 32 -3.21 -3.55 -4.79
C HIS A 32 -1.71 -3.51 -4.48
N TRP A 33 -1.00 -4.62 -4.71
CA TRP A 33 0.45 -4.64 -4.73
C TRP A 33 1.01 -3.72 -5.82
N ASN A 34 0.57 -3.88 -7.08
CA ASN A 34 1.03 -3.01 -8.17
C ASN A 34 0.73 -1.53 -7.87
N LYS A 35 -0.44 -1.22 -7.28
CA LYS A 35 -0.77 0.15 -6.86
C LYS A 35 0.20 0.71 -5.82
N LEU A 36 0.67 -0.12 -4.89
CA LEU A 36 1.65 0.26 -3.88
C LEU A 36 3.02 0.51 -4.52
N GLU A 37 3.48 -0.42 -5.36
CA GLU A 37 4.72 -0.26 -6.14
C GLU A 37 4.70 1.03 -6.96
N ASP A 38 3.60 1.31 -7.65
CA ASP A 38 3.48 2.50 -8.49
C ASP A 38 3.64 3.82 -7.68
N VAL A 39 3.13 3.83 -6.44
CA VAL A 39 3.28 4.96 -5.52
C VAL A 39 4.71 5.06 -5.00
N LEU A 40 5.32 3.94 -4.58
CA LEU A 40 6.71 3.91 -4.11
C LEU A 40 7.67 4.34 -5.21
N THR A 41 7.51 3.85 -6.42
CA THR A 41 8.31 4.25 -7.59
C THR A 41 8.21 5.74 -7.85
N LYS A 42 7.00 6.33 -7.79
CA LYS A 42 6.80 7.78 -7.94
C LYS A 42 7.47 8.60 -6.84
N ILE A 43 7.53 8.09 -5.61
CA ILE A 43 8.23 8.75 -4.50
C ILE A 43 9.74 8.64 -4.72
N SER A 44 10.24 7.45 -5.05
CA SER A 44 11.65 7.17 -5.28
C SER A 44 12.22 8.02 -6.42
N LEU A 45 11.52 8.10 -7.55
CA LEU A 45 11.93 8.96 -8.67
C LEU A 45 12.03 10.45 -8.31
N LYS A 46 11.31 10.91 -7.28
CA LYS A 46 11.33 12.32 -6.84
C LYS A 46 12.35 12.59 -5.75
N ARG A 47 12.58 11.63 -4.85
CA ARG A 47 13.35 11.83 -3.62
C ARG A 47 14.66 11.02 -3.58
N GLY A 48 14.91 10.19 -4.59
CA GLY A 48 16.05 9.26 -4.64
C GLY A 48 15.82 7.97 -3.85
N GLU A 49 14.82 7.94 -2.96
CA GLU A 49 14.48 6.79 -2.13
C GLU A 49 12.98 6.72 -1.87
N ALA A 50 12.49 5.51 -1.56
CA ALA A 50 11.14 5.31 -1.06
C ALA A 50 11.11 4.14 -0.08
N SER A 51 10.36 4.34 1.01
CA SER A 51 10.09 3.30 2.00
C SER A 51 8.58 3.18 2.22
N LEU A 52 8.11 2.07 2.77
CA LEU A 52 6.70 1.93 3.16
C LEU A 52 6.29 3.03 4.16
N ASN A 53 7.21 3.47 5.03
CA ASN A 53 7.00 4.57 5.97
C ASN A 53 6.80 5.93 5.26
N SER A 54 7.21 6.04 4.00
CA SER A 54 6.97 7.24 3.17
C SER A 54 5.51 7.33 2.71
N ILE A 55 4.72 6.27 2.85
CA ILE A 55 3.32 6.20 2.42
C ILE A 55 2.41 6.34 3.62
N LYS A 56 1.49 7.30 3.56
CA LYS A 56 0.41 7.41 4.54
C LYS A 56 -0.60 6.30 4.30
N VAL A 57 -0.79 5.43 5.29
CA VAL A 57 -1.81 4.37 5.26
C VAL A 57 -2.93 4.74 6.23
N ARG A 58 -4.18 4.74 5.76
CA ARG A 58 -5.36 4.81 6.64
C ARG A 58 -5.89 3.41 6.91
N LYS A 59 -6.14 3.12 8.19
CA LYS A 59 -6.80 1.89 8.62
C LYS A 59 -8.31 2.12 8.72
N GLU A 60 -9.09 1.28 8.07
CA GLU A 60 -10.55 1.32 8.08
C GLU A 60 -11.07 -0.08 8.43
N ARG A 61 -11.56 -0.30 9.67
CA ARG A 61 -12.13 -1.58 10.14
C ARG A 61 -11.25 -2.81 9.85
N GLY A 62 -9.94 -2.72 10.15
CA GLY A 62 -8.98 -3.82 9.92
C GLY A 62 -8.47 -3.94 8.47
N ARG A 63 -8.95 -3.09 7.56
CA ARG A 63 -8.45 -2.95 6.19
C ARG A 63 -7.57 -1.71 6.04
N ILE A 64 -6.82 -1.65 4.94
CA ILE A 64 -5.92 -0.53 4.63
C ILE A 64 -6.30 0.19 3.35
N ARG A 65 -6.03 1.49 3.32
CA ARG A 65 -6.10 2.35 2.15
C ARG A 65 -4.84 3.21 2.09
N PHE A 66 -4.11 3.12 0.98
CA PHE A 66 -3.01 4.04 0.70
C PHE A 66 -3.54 5.44 0.41
N ILE A 67 -3.05 6.43 1.15
CA ILE A 67 -3.29 7.85 0.90
C ILE A 67 -2.11 8.34 0.09
N VAL A 68 -2.36 8.62 -1.19
CA VAL A 68 -1.37 9.31 -2.02
C VAL A 68 -1.50 10.79 -1.69
N SER A 69 -0.64 11.32 -0.82
CA SER A 69 -0.52 12.78 -0.67
C SER A 69 0.06 13.31 -1.97
N ARG A 70 -0.79 13.93 -2.80
CA ARG A 70 -0.29 14.82 -3.85
C ARG A 70 0.40 15.97 -3.12
N GLU A 71 1.72 15.96 -3.05
CA GLU A 71 2.45 17.17 -2.72
C GLU A 71 1.96 18.24 -3.71
N LYS A 72 1.30 19.27 -3.20
CA LYS A 72 0.96 20.44 -4.01
C LYS A 72 2.30 20.92 -4.57
N LYS A 73 2.43 20.97 -5.90
CA LYS A 73 3.54 21.69 -6.53
C LYS A 73 3.44 23.13 -6.00
N SER A 74 4.31 23.50 -5.07
CA SER A 74 4.57 24.92 -4.82
C SER A 74 5.16 25.45 -6.11
N LYS A 75 4.46 26.41 -6.69
CA LYS A 75 4.76 27.07 -7.95
C LYS A 75 5.88 28.08 -7.73
#